data_AF-A0A5Q4FTH0-F1
#
_entry.id   AF-A0A5Q4FTH0-F1
#
_cell.length_a   1.000
_cell.length_b   1.000
_cell.length_c   1.000
_cell.angle_alpha   90.00
_cell.angle_beta   90.00
_cell.angle_gamma   90.00
#
_symmetry.space_group_name_H-M   'P 1'
#
loop_
_entity.id
_entity.type
_entity.pdbx_description
1 polymer ?
#
loop_
_entity_poly.entity_id
_entity_poly.type
_entity_poly.pdbx_seq_one_letter_code
_entity_poly.pdbx_strand_id
1 'polypeptide(L)'
;MVLFGRRRHCGVLAALPPTVVTAYLERIGHPPVEAPNREALASLQDAHVRSFEHGELAPRFDHARILVDVDEPVVVDVGTGASPRGPIELADRPQTIGPATYLTREVDGRYLTEHRDGDTWTPGWSFDTTARRLDDFAERCHDHQSSPDSPFPQKALCTLVTDDGQVTLSGRQLITTTGDTRTEVEVADPLDVLQRRFGISLERWSGS
;
A
#
# COMPACT_ATOMS: atom_id res chain seq x y z
N MET A 1 10.16 2.01 -6.81
CA MET A 1 11.51 1.86 -6.25
C MET A 1 11.42 0.89 -5.07
N VAL A 2 12.40 0.00 -4.88
CA VAL A 2 12.16 -1.22 -4.10
C VAL A 2 13.12 -1.40 -2.91
N LEU A 3 12.55 -1.58 -1.71
CA LEU A 3 13.18 -1.99 -0.47
C LEU A 3 13.41 -3.51 -0.49
N PHE A 4 14.57 -3.97 -0.07
CA PHE A 4 14.92 -5.39 -0.14
C PHE A 4 14.64 -6.10 1.18
N GLY A 5 13.89 -7.20 1.13
CA GLY A 5 13.83 -8.22 2.19
C GLY A 5 14.73 -9.41 1.86
N ARG A 6 16.05 -9.24 1.79
CA ARG A 6 16.99 -10.37 1.53
C ARG A 6 17.62 -10.91 2.81
N ARG A 7 17.74 -12.23 2.91
CA ARG A 7 18.59 -12.92 3.90
C ARG A 7 20.10 -12.74 3.66
N ARG A 8 20.55 -12.27 2.50
CA ARG A 8 21.98 -12.15 2.16
C ARG A 8 22.25 -10.90 1.31
N HIS A 9 22.76 -9.85 1.96
CA HIS A 9 23.26 -8.60 1.38
C HIS A 9 22.25 -7.46 1.13
N CYS A 10 21.67 -6.94 2.21
CA CYS A 10 21.54 -5.50 2.50
C CYS A 10 21.14 -5.38 3.98
N GLY A 11 21.48 -4.29 4.67
CA GLY A 11 21.42 -4.15 6.13
C GLY A 11 20.23 -4.86 6.78
N VAL A 12 20.53 -5.85 7.63
CA VAL A 12 19.56 -6.63 8.38
C VAL A 12 18.64 -5.66 9.13
N LEU A 13 17.40 -5.49 8.66
CA LEU A 13 16.32 -5.12 9.55
C LEU A 13 16.34 -6.19 10.63
N ALA A 14 16.65 -5.80 11.87
CA ALA A 14 16.63 -6.72 13.00
C ALA A 14 15.28 -7.45 12.98
N ALA A 15 15.29 -8.76 13.23
CA ALA A 15 14.05 -9.51 13.35
C ALA A 15 13.16 -8.79 14.37
N LEU A 16 11.93 -8.47 13.96
CA LEU A 16 10.99 -7.80 14.85
C LEU A 16 10.78 -8.68 16.09
N PRO A 17 10.74 -8.09 17.30
CA PRO A 17 10.41 -8.85 18.50
C PRO A 17 9.08 -9.60 18.31
N PRO A 18 8.93 -10.84 18.80
CA PRO A 18 7.70 -11.61 18.63
C PRO A 18 6.44 -10.86 19.08
N THR A 19 6.55 -10.07 20.15
CA THR A 19 5.47 -9.20 20.65
C THR A 19 5.03 -8.15 19.65
N VAL A 20 5.96 -7.55 18.91
CA VAL A 20 5.67 -6.58 17.84
C VAL A 20 5.00 -7.28 16.65
N VAL A 21 5.45 -8.49 16.31
CA VAL A 21 4.83 -9.30 15.24
C VAL A 21 3.40 -9.67 15.60
N THR A 22 3.15 -10.16 16.82
CA THR A 22 1.79 -10.49 17.28
C THR A 22 0.87 -9.28 17.26
N ALA A 23 1.29 -8.15 17.85
CA ALA A 23 0.50 -6.93 17.85
C ALA A 23 0.20 -6.42 16.44
N TYR A 24 1.17 -6.54 15.51
CA TYR A 24 0.96 -6.21 14.10
C TYR A 24 -0.09 -7.11 13.45
N LEU A 25 0.00 -8.43 13.64
CA LEU A 25 -0.94 -9.40 13.06
C LEU A 25 -2.36 -9.20 13.59
N GLU A 26 -2.50 -8.97 14.90
CA GLU A 26 -3.80 -8.61 15.52
C GLU A 26 -4.37 -7.32 14.91
N ARG A 27 -3.53 -6.29 14.72
CA ARG A 27 -3.95 -5.01 14.14
C ARG A 27 -4.47 -5.14 12.71
N ILE A 28 -3.87 -6.02 11.89
CA ILE A 28 -4.33 -6.28 10.52
C ILE A 28 -5.40 -7.39 10.45
N GLY A 29 -5.85 -7.93 11.59
CA GLY A 29 -6.85 -8.99 11.66
C GLY A 29 -6.38 -10.33 11.08
N HIS A 30 -5.07 -10.56 11.00
CA HIS A 30 -4.47 -11.74 10.36
C HIS A 30 -4.05 -12.77 11.42
N PRO A 31 -4.30 -14.07 11.22
CA PRO A 31 -3.84 -15.12 12.15
C PRO A 31 -2.30 -15.24 12.17
N PRO A 32 -1.71 -15.94 13.14
CA PRO A 32 -0.29 -16.27 13.11
C PRO A 32 0.12 -16.98 11.81
N VAL A 33 1.25 -16.58 11.25
CA VAL A 33 1.83 -17.20 10.05
C VAL A 33 2.71 -18.38 10.45
N GLU A 34 2.43 -19.56 9.91
CA GLU A 34 3.16 -20.79 10.25
C GLU A 34 4.52 -20.88 9.54
N ALA A 35 4.63 -20.37 8.31
CA ALA A 35 5.86 -20.42 7.51
C ALA A 35 5.96 -19.23 6.52
N PRO A 36 7.18 -18.76 6.21
CA PRO A 36 7.40 -17.68 5.23
C PRO A 36 7.32 -18.23 3.80
N ASN A 37 6.10 -18.50 3.34
CA ASN A 37 5.82 -19.00 1.99
C ASN A 37 4.95 -18.00 1.20
N ARG A 38 4.70 -18.31 -0.08
CA ARG A 38 4.01 -17.40 -1.01
C ARG A 38 2.56 -17.15 -0.61
N GLU A 39 1.87 -18.16 -0.09
CA GLU A 39 0.50 -18.04 0.40
C GLU A 39 0.42 -17.09 1.61
N ALA A 40 1.32 -17.26 2.58
CA ALA A 40 1.44 -16.38 3.73
C ALA A 40 1.76 -14.93 3.31
N LEU A 41 2.68 -14.74 2.34
CA LEU A 41 3.01 -13.41 1.84
C LEU A 41 1.80 -12.73 1.19
N ALA A 42 1.03 -13.48 0.39
CA ALA A 42 -0.17 -12.96 -0.24
C ALA A 42 -1.25 -12.58 0.76
N SER A 43 -1.49 -13.43 1.76
CA SER A 43 -2.47 -13.17 2.81
C SER A 43 -2.08 -11.97 3.68
N LEU A 44 -0.80 -11.81 4.02
CA LEU A 44 -0.28 -10.64 4.74
C LEU A 44 -0.44 -9.35 3.94
N GLN A 45 -0.16 -9.37 2.64
CA GLN A 45 -0.30 -8.21 1.77
C GLN A 45 -1.76 -7.79 1.64
N ASP A 46 -2.66 -8.73 1.35
CA ASP A 46 -4.10 -8.43 1.25
C ASP A 46 -4.64 -7.83 2.55
N ALA A 47 -4.28 -8.41 3.70
CA ALA A 47 -4.68 -7.89 5.01
C ALA A 47 -4.15 -6.48 5.28
N HIS A 48 -2.93 -6.15 4.84
CA HIS A 48 -2.35 -4.82 5.04
C HIS A 48 -2.91 -3.76 4.09
N VAL A 49 -3.02 -4.08 2.80
CA VAL A 49 -3.43 -3.13 1.75
C VAL A 49 -4.81 -2.53 1.99
N ARG A 50 -5.67 -3.25 2.73
CA ARG A 50 -6.99 -2.78 3.17
C ARG A 50 -7.00 -1.46 3.96
N SER A 51 -5.86 -0.81 4.21
CA SER A 51 -5.73 0.27 5.19
C SER A 51 -5.40 1.70 4.69
N PHE A 52 -5.13 2.00 3.40
CA PHE A 52 -4.73 3.36 2.96
C PHE A 52 -5.11 3.71 1.49
N GLU A 53 -4.70 4.84 0.90
CA GLU A 53 -4.89 5.20 -0.55
C GLU A 53 -3.82 6.18 -1.13
N HIS A 54 -3.93 6.50 -2.45
CA HIS A 54 -2.86 6.72 -3.46
C HIS A 54 -2.76 8.14 -4.11
N GLY A 55 -1.71 8.38 -4.92
CA GLY A 55 -1.48 9.49 -5.86
C GLY A 55 -0.57 9.10 -7.06
N GLU A 56 -0.57 9.91 -8.14
CA GLU A 56 -0.02 9.64 -9.49
C GLU A 56 1.49 9.30 -9.61
N LEU A 57 1.99 9.06 -10.85
CA LEU A 57 3.41 8.83 -11.18
C LEU A 57 4.33 9.87 -10.56
N ALA A 58 4.90 9.51 -9.43
CA ALA A 58 5.57 10.47 -8.58
C ALA A 58 7.10 10.45 -8.77
N PRO A 59 7.81 11.49 -8.30
CA PRO A 59 9.25 11.61 -8.41
C PRO A 59 10.04 10.38 -7.92
N ARG A 60 11.35 10.35 -8.19
CA ARG A 60 12.22 9.34 -7.57
C ARG A 60 12.08 9.42 -6.04
N PHE A 61 12.08 8.26 -5.40
CA PHE A 61 11.94 8.08 -3.95
C PHE A 61 10.58 8.46 -3.36
N ASP A 62 9.57 8.65 -4.20
CA ASP A 62 8.24 9.05 -3.74
C ASP A 62 7.39 7.89 -3.21
N HIS A 63 7.61 6.68 -3.75
CA HIS A 63 6.86 5.48 -3.36
C HIS A 63 7.76 4.28 -3.09
N ALA A 64 7.60 3.71 -1.90
CA ALA A 64 8.30 2.53 -1.44
C ALA A 64 7.52 1.26 -1.78
N ARG A 65 8.18 0.32 -2.47
CA ARG A 65 7.71 -1.06 -2.64
C ARG A 65 8.73 -2.02 -2.04
N ILE A 66 8.39 -3.28 -1.85
CA ILE A 66 9.27 -4.28 -1.25
C ILE A 66 9.53 -5.42 -2.23
N LEU A 67 10.79 -5.81 -2.44
CA LEU A 67 11.18 -7.01 -3.18
C LEU A 67 11.39 -8.09 -2.15
N VAL A 68 10.53 -9.10 -2.20
CA VAL A 68 10.56 -10.23 -1.30
C VAL A 68 11.01 -11.46 -2.09
N ASP A 69 11.97 -12.17 -1.52
CA ASP A 69 12.48 -13.43 -2.07
C ASP A 69 11.81 -14.58 -1.31
N VAL A 70 10.74 -15.13 -1.91
CA VAL A 70 9.97 -16.29 -1.41
C VAL A 70 9.83 -17.25 -2.58
N ASP A 71 10.73 -18.22 -2.62
CA ASP A 71 11.03 -19.13 -3.74
C ASP A 71 11.56 -18.41 -5.00
N GLU A 72 10.86 -17.35 -5.43
CA GLU A 72 11.22 -16.45 -6.52
C GLU A 72 10.97 -14.98 -6.10
N PRO A 73 11.65 -14.00 -6.72
CA PRO A 73 11.46 -12.59 -6.39
C PRO A 73 10.07 -12.08 -6.80
N VAL A 74 9.37 -11.49 -5.84
CA VAL A 74 8.07 -10.85 -6.04
C VAL A 74 8.06 -9.43 -5.48
N VAL A 75 7.27 -8.55 -6.11
CA VAL A 75 7.02 -7.20 -5.63
C VAL A 75 5.80 -7.19 -4.74
N VAL A 76 5.98 -6.69 -3.53
CA VAL A 76 4.94 -6.43 -2.55
C VAL A 76 4.78 -4.94 -2.43
N ASP A 77 3.54 -4.46 -2.56
CA ASP A 77 3.18 -3.07 -2.30
C ASP A 77 2.08 -3.05 -1.27
N VAL A 78 2.36 -2.35 -0.17
CA VAL A 78 1.46 -2.20 0.97
C VAL A 78 1.27 -0.73 1.32
N GLY A 79 1.80 0.18 0.51
CA GLY A 79 1.85 1.61 0.82
C GLY A 79 0.54 2.35 0.57
N THR A 80 -0.39 1.75 -0.18
CA THR A 80 -1.69 2.36 -0.54
C THR A 80 -2.76 1.30 -0.73
N GLY A 81 -4.04 1.65 -0.66
CA GLY A 81 -5.16 0.75 -0.95
C GLY A 81 -5.44 0.53 -2.43
N ALA A 82 -4.82 1.32 -3.30
CA ALA A 82 -4.72 1.02 -4.73
C ALA A 82 -3.57 0.02 -5.03
N SER A 83 -2.87 -0.44 -4.00
CA SER A 83 -1.84 -1.47 -4.17
C SER A 83 -2.49 -2.77 -4.64
N PRO A 84 -1.75 -3.60 -5.40
CA PRO A 84 -2.16 -4.95 -5.73
C PRO A 84 -2.56 -5.71 -4.45
N ARG A 85 -3.68 -6.45 -4.50
CA ARG A 85 -4.14 -7.30 -3.39
C ARG A 85 -3.35 -8.61 -3.29
N GLY A 86 -2.05 -8.54 -3.52
CA GLY A 86 -1.14 -9.69 -3.51
C GLY A 86 0.17 -9.44 -4.25
N PRO A 87 1.15 -10.35 -4.13
CA PRO A 87 2.49 -10.16 -4.65
C PRO A 87 2.49 -10.26 -6.18
N ILE A 88 3.20 -9.35 -6.85
CA ILE A 88 3.39 -9.38 -8.30
C ILE A 88 4.69 -10.11 -8.63
N GLU A 89 4.62 -11.09 -9.52
CA GLU A 89 5.80 -11.76 -10.04
C GLU A 89 6.53 -10.89 -11.07
N LEU A 90 7.86 -10.99 -11.10
CA LEU A 90 8.68 -10.37 -12.14
C LEU A 90 8.65 -11.20 -13.44
N ALA A 91 7.47 -11.36 -14.02
CA ALA A 91 7.23 -12.18 -15.20
C ALA A 91 6.46 -11.43 -16.29
N ASP A 92 6.95 -11.55 -17.53
CA ASP A 92 6.30 -11.02 -18.74
C ASP A 92 5.12 -11.88 -19.16
N ARG A 93 4.12 -11.93 -18.28
CA ARG A 93 2.80 -12.53 -18.52
C ARG A 93 1.75 -11.80 -17.68
N PRO A 94 0.49 -11.73 -18.14
CA PRO A 94 -0.60 -11.20 -17.32
C PRO A 94 -0.82 -12.05 -16.08
N GLN A 95 -1.06 -11.40 -14.94
CA GLN A 95 -1.28 -12.01 -13.62
C GLN A 95 -2.50 -11.36 -12.97
N THR A 96 -3.55 -12.12 -12.68
CA THR A 96 -4.72 -11.59 -11.98
C THR A 96 -4.48 -11.62 -10.48
N ILE A 97 -4.55 -10.45 -9.84
CA ILE A 97 -4.27 -10.24 -8.42
C ILE A 97 -5.39 -9.38 -7.84
N GLY A 98 -6.29 -10.01 -7.07
CA GLY A 98 -7.53 -9.39 -6.64
C GLY A 98 -8.41 -9.00 -7.84
N PRO A 99 -8.94 -7.75 -7.90
CA PRO A 99 -9.82 -7.31 -8.99
C PRO A 99 -9.07 -6.98 -10.29
N ALA A 100 -7.75 -6.76 -10.24
CA ALA A 100 -6.99 -6.25 -11.39
C ALA A 100 -6.08 -7.31 -12.00
N THR A 101 -5.76 -7.14 -13.28
CA THR A 101 -4.68 -7.88 -13.96
C THR A 101 -3.46 -6.99 -14.08
N TYR A 102 -2.30 -7.50 -13.68
CA TYR A 102 -1.00 -6.84 -13.78
C TYR A 102 -0.11 -7.52 -14.81
N LEU A 103 0.77 -6.75 -15.42
CA LEU A 103 1.79 -7.23 -16.34
C LEU A 103 3.09 -6.48 -16.09
N THR A 104 4.17 -7.20 -15.81
CA THR A 104 5.48 -6.61 -15.51
C THR A 104 6.50 -7.09 -16.52
N ARG A 105 7.14 -6.15 -17.23
CA ARG A 105 8.15 -6.43 -18.25
C ARG A 105 9.47 -5.78 -17.93
N GLU A 106 10.55 -6.49 -18.21
CA GLU A 106 11.89 -5.91 -18.14
C GLU A 106 12.23 -5.20 -19.46
N VAL A 107 12.58 -3.93 -19.38
CA VAL A 107 13.01 -3.08 -20.49
C VAL A 107 14.21 -2.27 -20.02
N ASP A 108 15.37 -2.43 -20.68
CA ASP A 108 16.61 -1.70 -20.39
C ASP A 108 17.05 -1.73 -18.91
N GLY A 109 16.96 -2.90 -18.28
CA GLY A 109 17.34 -3.11 -16.87
C GLY A 109 16.37 -2.49 -15.86
N ARG A 110 15.17 -2.11 -16.30
CA ARG A 110 14.07 -1.64 -15.46
C ARG A 110 12.84 -2.49 -15.69
N TYR A 111 12.04 -2.66 -14.65
CA TYR A 111 10.72 -3.27 -14.75
C TYR A 111 9.69 -2.18 -14.98
N LEU A 112 8.82 -2.37 -15.97
CA LEU A 112 7.64 -1.57 -16.27
C LEU A 112 6.42 -2.41 -15.93
N THR A 113 5.54 -1.88 -15.08
CA THR A 113 4.27 -2.52 -14.71
C THR A 113 3.12 -1.77 -15.37
N GLU A 114 2.22 -2.52 -15.99
CA GLU A 114 0.91 -2.08 -16.45
C GLU A 114 -0.16 -2.81 -15.65
N HIS A 115 -1.34 -2.21 -15.53
CA HIS A 115 -2.48 -2.84 -14.89
C HIS A 115 -3.77 -2.54 -15.64
N ARG A 116 -4.79 -3.38 -15.44
CA ARG A 116 -6.15 -3.13 -15.92
C ARG A 116 -7.17 -3.68 -14.93
N ASP A 117 -8.27 -2.96 -14.84
CA ASP A 117 -9.53 -3.40 -14.25
C ASP A 117 -10.58 -3.25 -15.37
N GLY A 118 -10.90 -4.36 -16.04
CA GLY A 118 -11.61 -4.37 -17.33
C GLY A 118 -10.69 -4.56 -18.55
N ASP A 119 -11.01 -3.90 -19.67
CA ASP A 119 -10.38 -4.21 -20.97
C ASP A 119 -9.15 -3.35 -21.31
N THR A 120 -8.99 -2.19 -20.66
CA THR A 120 -7.96 -1.21 -21.03
C THR A 120 -6.75 -1.29 -20.10
N TRP A 121 -5.57 -1.54 -20.68
CA TRP A 121 -4.30 -1.44 -19.98
C TRP A 121 -3.93 0.01 -19.71
N THR A 122 -3.54 0.29 -18.47
CA THR A 122 -3.06 1.59 -18.02
C THR A 122 -1.62 1.45 -17.53
N PRO A 123 -0.73 2.39 -17.87
CA PRO A 123 0.60 2.44 -17.28
C PRO A 123 0.51 2.48 -15.75
N GLY A 124 1.23 1.57 -15.09
CA GLY A 124 1.38 1.56 -13.64
C GLY A 124 2.65 2.30 -13.25
N TRP A 125 3.67 1.55 -12.86
CA TRP A 125 4.91 2.10 -12.31
C TRP A 125 6.14 1.44 -12.91
N SER A 126 7.29 2.09 -12.74
CA SER A 126 8.59 1.51 -13.08
C SER A 126 9.51 1.43 -11.88
N PHE A 127 10.44 0.47 -11.91
CA PHE A 127 11.47 0.34 -10.90
C PHE A 127 12.69 -0.40 -11.44
N ASP A 128 13.81 -0.21 -10.76
CA ASP A 128 14.96 -1.10 -10.84
C ASP A 128 15.06 -1.91 -9.54
N THR A 129 15.88 -2.95 -9.57
CA THR A 129 16.15 -3.84 -8.43
C THR A 129 17.34 -3.35 -7.61
N THR A 130 17.66 -2.04 -7.63
CA THR A 130 18.70 -1.53 -6.74
C THR A 130 18.16 -1.45 -5.32
N ALA A 131 18.87 -2.04 -4.37
CA ALA A 131 18.49 -1.96 -2.97
C ALA A 131 18.56 -0.54 -2.43
N ARG A 132 17.52 -0.16 -1.67
CA ARG A 132 17.39 1.13 -0.98
C ARG A 132 17.19 0.92 0.52
N ARG A 133 17.65 1.88 1.31
CA ARG A 133 17.35 1.99 2.74
C ARG A 133 16.11 2.85 2.92
N LEU A 134 15.40 2.70 4.04
CA LEU A 134 14.29 3.61 4.40
C LEU A 134 14.77 5.06 4.48
N ASP A 135 16.00 5.29 4.97
CA ASP A 135 16.61 6.62 5.04
C ASP A 135 16.73 7.31 3.68
N ASP A 136 16.82 6.55 2.57
CA ASP A 136 16.89 7.11 1.21
C ASP A 136 15.59 7.81 0.81
N PHE A 137 14.48 7.55 1.52
CA PHE A 137 13.17 8.15 1.28
C PHE A 137 12.91 9.37 2.18
N ALA A 138 13.76 9.62 3.18
CA ALA A 138 13.48 10.60 4.23
C ALA A 138 13.23 12.02 3.68
N GLU A 139 13.99 12.43 2.66
CA GLU A 139 13.81 13.73 2.00
C GLU A 139 12.44 13.85 1.34
N ARG A 140 12.04 12.85 0.53
CA ARG A 140 10.71 12.85 -0.11
C ARG A 140 9.59 12.74 0.90
N CYS A 141 9.75 11.94 1.96
CA CYS A 141 8.80 11.89 3.06
C CYS A 141 8.65 13.25 3.74
N HIS A 142 9.74 13.99 3.94
CA HIS A 142 9.69 15.33 4.52
C HIS A 142 8.97 16.32 3.59
N ASP A 143 9.28 16.30 2.29
CA ASP A 143 8.58 17.11 1.29
C ASP A 143 7.08 16.82 1.31
N HIS A 144 6.69 15.55 1.32
CA HIS A 144 5.28 15.15 1.38
C HIS A 144 4.58 15.68 2.63
N GLN A 145 5.26 15.68 3.77
CA GLN A 145 4.67 16.10 5.05
C GLN A 145 4.57 17.62 5.23
N SER A 146 5.43 18.39 4.56
CA SER A 146 5.63 19.80 4.90
C SER A 146 5.53 20.78 3.74
N SER A 147 5.70 20.32 2.50
CA SER A 147 5.67 21.20 1.33
C SER A 147 4.27 21.77 1.12
N PRO A 148 4.12 23.09 0.89
CA PRO A 148 2.84 23.67 0.52
C PRO A 148 2.31 23.16 -0.83
N ASP A 149 3.21 22.68 -1.69
CA ASP A 149 2.87 22.09 -3.00
C ASP A 149 2.47 20.61 -2.89
N SER A 150 2.63 20.00 -1.71
CA SER A 150 2.19 18.63 -1.46
C SER A 150 0.68 18.61 -1.18
N PRO A 151 -0.08 17.66 -1.76
CA PRO A 151 -1.50 17.50 -1.45
C PRO A 151 -1.73 16.94 -0.04
N PHE A 152 -0.75 16.23 0.54
CA PHE A 152 -0.89 15.53 1.82
C PHE A 152 -1.21 16.44 3.02
N PRO A 153 -0.52 17.59 3.25
CA PRO A 153 -0.86 18.49 4.34
C PRO A 153 -2.12 19.32 4.08
N GLN A 154 -2.60 19.38 2.84
CA GLN A 154 -3.71 20.25 2.44
C GLN A 154 -5.08 19.70 2.83
N LYS A 155 -5.23 18.37 2.90
CA LYS A 155 -6.52 17.74 3.20
C LYS A 155 -6.34 16.53 4.11
N ALA A 156 -7.11 16.50 5.21
CA ALA A 156 -7.16 15.32 6.04
C ALA A 156 -7.92 14.20 5.31
N LEU A 157 -7.22 13.09 5.07
CA LEU A 157 -7.74 11.94 4.32
C LEU A 157 -7.44 10.65 5.10
N CYS A 158 -8.43 9.76 5.19
CA CYS A 158 -8.25 8.42 5.71
C CYS A 158 -9.10 7.47 4.88
N THR A 159 -8.48 6.52 4.18
CA THR A 159 -9.20 5.50 3.39
C THR A 159 -8.96 4.11 3.97
N LEU A 160 -10.01 3.29 3.98
CA LEU A 160 -10.01 1.87 4.28
C LEU A 160 -10.59 1.15 3.05
N VAL A 161 -9.83 0.25 2.45
CA VAL A 161 -10.33 -0.60 1.35
C VAL A 161 -11.06 -1.80 1.96
N THR A 162 -12.28 -2.06 1.48
CA THR A 162 -13.13 -3.19 1.90
C THR A 162 -13.05 -4.31 0.86
N ASP A 163 -13.70 -5.44 1.13
CA ASP A 163 -13.76 -6.55 0.16
C ASP A 163 -14.38 -6.10 -1.17
N ASP A 164 -15.43 -5.29 -1.10
CA ASP A 164 -16.32 -4.88 -2.18
C ASP A 164 -16.18 -3.41 -2.60
N GLY A 165 -15.20 -2.68 -2.06
CA GLY A 165 -14.96 -1.29 -2.40
C GLY A 165 -14.05 -0.58 -1.41
N GLN A 166 -14.46 0.61 -0.95
CA GLN A 166 -13.66 1.41 -0.01
C GLN A 166 -14.51 2.42 0.76
N VAL A 167 -13.98 2.83 1.91
CA VAL A 167 -14.54 3.87 2.77
C VAL A 167 -13.47 4.94 2.98
N THR A 168 -13.75 6.18 2.62
CA THR A 168 -12.82 7.31 2.72
C THR A 168 -13.43 8.43 3.55
N LEU A 169 -12.77 8.83 4.64
CA LEU A 169 -13.03 10.07 5.34
C LEU A 169 -12.13 11.17 4.75
N SER A 170 -12.74 12.18 4.14
CA SER A 170 -12.06 13.32 3.50
C SER A 170 -12.57 14.62 4.09
N GLY A 171 -11.78 15.27 4.94
CA GLY A 171 -12.27 16.36 5.79
C GLY A 171 -13.46 15.87 6.63
N ARG A 172 -14.64 16.45 6.43
CA ARG A 172 -15.89 16.03 7.08
C ARG A 172 -16.80 15.15 6.21
N GLN A 173 -16.35 14.73 5.03
CA GLN A 173 -17.13 13.87 4.16
C GLN A 173 -16.72 12.41 4.32
N LEU A 174 -17.68 11.54 4.63
CA LEU A 174 -17.53 10.10 4.56
C LEU A 174 -18.03 9.62 3.20
N ILE A 175 -17.11 9.14 2.39
CA ILE A 175 -17.33 8.59 1.06
C ILE A 175 -17.30 7.07 1.19
N THR A 176 -18.31 6.38 0.69
CA THR A 176 -18.35 4.92 0.63
C THR A 176 -18.60 4.51 -0.80
N THR A 177 -17.72 3.68 -1.33
CA THR A 177 -17.87 3.03 -2.64
C THR A 177 -18.05 1.54 -2.39
N THR A 178 -19.09 0.95 -2.97
CA THR A 178 -19.37 -0.49 -2.93
C THR A 178 -19.84 -0.92 -4.31
N GLY A 179 -19.05 -1.73 -5.02
CA GLY A 179 -19.25 -1.99 -6.43
C GLY A 179 -19.40 -0.68 -7.23
N ASP A 180 -20.50 -0.58 -7.99
CA ASP A 180 -20.80 0.63 -8.80
C ASP A 180 -21.50 1.75 -8.01
N THR A 181 -21.77 1.54 -6.71
CA THR A 181 -22.48 2.51 -5.89
C THR A 181 -21.51 3.37 -5.11
N ARG A 182 -21.67 4.70 -5.19
CA ARG A 182 -20.90 5.67 -4.41
C ARG A 182 -21.83 6.60 -3.64
N THR A 183 -21.63 6.69 -2.33
CA THR A 183 -22.39 7.57 -1.44
C THR A 183 -21.44 8.52 -0.72
N GLU A 184 -21.87 9.77 -0.54
CA GLU A 184 -21.17 10.77 0.26
C GLU A 184 -22.09 11.30 1.35
N VAL A 185 -21.61 11.31 2.59
CA VAL A 185 -22.36 11.84 3.74
C VAL A 185 -21.46 12.75 4.55
N GLU A 186 -21.92 13.95 4.87
CA GLU A 186 -21.22 14.82 5.82
C GLU A 186 -21.39 14.28 7.24
N VAL A 187 -20.28 14.15 7.97
CA VAL A 187 -20.27 13.61 9.33
C VAL A 187 -20.21 14.72 10.37
N ALA A 188 -20.99 14.58 11.44
CA ALA A 188 -20.99 15.53 12.55
C ALA A 188 -19.69 15.44 13.38
N ASP A 189 -19.19 14.22 13.59
CA ASP A 189 -18.00 13.94 14.38
C ASP A 189 -17.02 13.03 13.61
N PRO A 190 -16.00 13.61 12.96
CA PRO A 190 -14.95 12.85 12.30
C PRO A 190 -14.15 11.93 13.24
N LEU A 191 -14.03 12.26 14.53
CA LEU A 191 -13.27 11.44 15.49
C LEU A 191 -13.98 10.12 15.78
N ASP A 192 -15.31 10.16 15.97
CA ASP A 192 -16.11 8.95 16.15
C ASP A 192 -16.03 8.03 14.91
N VAL A 193 -16.05 8.64 13.71
CA VAL A 193 -15.91 7.90 12.44
C VAL A 193 -14.54 7.26 12.33
N LEU A 194 -13.45 7.99 12.60
CA LEU A 194 -12.08 7.45 12.64
C LEU A 194 -11.98 6.24 13.57
N GLN A 195 -12.53 6.35 14.78
CA GLN A 195 -12.45 5.27 15.75
C GLN A 195 -13.25 4.04 15.31
N ARG A 196 -14.52 4.22 14.89
CA ARG A 196 -15.41 3.11 14.59
C ARG A 196 -15.14 2.44 13.26
N ARG A 197 -14.72 3.19 12.24
CA ARG A 197 -14.53 2.68 10.88
C ARG A 197 -13.07 2.33 10.59
N PHE A 198 -12.13 3.11 11.11
CA PHE A 198 -10.71 2.99 10.77
C PHE A 198 -9.86 2.47 11.93
N GLY A 199 -10.42 2.34 13.14
CA GLY A 199 -9.67 1.92 14.33
C GLY A 199 -8.64 2.97 14.78
N ILE A 200 -8.77 4.22 14.35
CA ILE A 200 -7.83 5.30 14.64
C ILE A 200 -8.41 6.20 15.73
N SER A 201 -7.64 6.39 16.80
CA SER A 201 -8.00 7.31 17.89
C SER A 201 -7.06 8.53 17.85
N LEU A 202 -7.64 9.73 17.74
CA LEU A 202 -6.92 11.00 17.76
C LEU A 202 -7.52 11.92 18.82
N GLU A 203 -6.67 12.78 19.41
CA GLU A 203 -7.12 13.78 20.39
C GLU A 203 -7.91 14.92 19.75
N ARG A 204 -7.62 15.24 18.48
CA ARG A 204 -8.28 16.31 17.74
C ARG A 204 -8.34 16.01 16.25
N TRP A 205 -9.38 16.51 15.61
CA TRP A 205 -9.51 16.52 14.16
C TRP A 205 -9.30 17.95 13.64
N SER A 206 -8.32 18.13 12.75
CA SER A 206 -8.01 19.43 12.13
C SER A 206 -8.37 19.49 10.65
N GLY A 207 -9.02 18.45 10.11
CA GLY A 207 -9.50 18.44 8.72
C GLY A 207 -10.78 19.26 8.57
N SER A 208 -10.68 20.43 7.92
CA SER A 208 -11.87 21.15 7.45
C SER A 208 -12.55 20.40 6.31
#